data_AF-Q4TVR2-F1
#
_entry.id   AF-Q4TVR2-F1
#
_cell.length_a   1.000
_cell.length_b   1.000
_cell.length_c   1.000
_cell.angle_alpha   90.00
_cell.angle_beta   90.00
_cell.angle_gamma   90.00
#
_symmetry.space_group_name_H-M   'P 1'
#
loop_
_entity.id
_entity.type
_entity.pdbx_description
1 polymer ?
#
loop_
_entity_poly.entity_id
_entity_poly.type
_entity_poly.pdbx_seq_one_letter_code
_entity_poly.pdbx_strand_id
1 'polypeptide(L)'
;MIETYSQPCPRSVATGTPVSMKIFMYLLTVFLITQMIGSALFAVYLHRRLDKIEDERNLHEDFVFMKTIQRCNKGEGSLSLLNCEEIRSRFEDLVKDIMQNKEVKKKEKNFEMHKGDQEPQIAAHVISEASSKTTSVLQWAPKGYYTLSSNLVTLENGKQLAVKRQGFYYIYTQVTFCSNREALNQAPFIASLCLKSPSGSERILLRAANTHSSSKPCGQQSIHLGGVFELQQGASVFVNVTDPSQVSHGTGFTSFGLLKL
;
A
#
# COMPACT_ATOMS: atom_id res chain seq x y z
N MET A 1 51.40 -14.55 91.50
CA MET A 1 50.63 -13.36 91.10
C MET A 1 51.11 -12.96 89.72
N ILE A 2 50.21 -13.03 88.73
CA ILE A 2 50.07 -12.27 87.48
C ILE A 2 49.24 -13.17 86.56
N GLU A 3 47.94 -12.87 86.55
CA GLU A 3 46.93 -13.43 85.65
C GLU A 3 46.94 -12.58 84.38
N THR A 4 47.37 -13.16 83.25
CA THR A 4 47.29 -12.50 81.95
C THR A 4 46.03 -13.01 81.23
N TYR A 5 45.00 -12.19 81.27
CA TYR A 5 43.73 -12.39 80.58
C TYR A 5 43.92 -12.21 79.07
N SER A 6 43.80 -13.29 78.30
CA SER A 6 43.81 -13.25 76.83
C SER A 6 42.38 -13.25 76.28
N GLN A 7 42.02 -12.17 75.57
CA GLN A 7 40.72 -12.00 74.92
C GLN A 7 40.45 -13.08 73.86
N PRO A 8 39.22 -13.60 73.74
CA PRO A 8 38.85 -14.44 72.61
C PRO A 8 38.75 -13.61 71.32
N CYS A 9 39.39 -14.11 70.26
CA CYS A 9 39.31 -13.56 68.90
C CYS A 9 37.86 -13.66 68.36
N PRO A 10 37.30 -12.64 67.68
CA PRO A 10 35.94 -12.71 67.16
C PRO A 10 35.88 -13.69 65.97
N ARG A 11 34.85 -14.56 65.97
CA ARG A 11 34.55 -15.47 64.87
C ARG A 11 34.27 -14.68 63.59
N SER A 12 34.81 -15.15 62.47
CA SER A 12 34.50 -14.66 61.13
C SER A 12 33.02 -14.90 60.82
N VAL A 13 32.27 -13.83 60.58
CA VAL A 13 30.90 -13.90 60.05
C VAL A 13 31.02 -14.18 58.55
N ALA A 14 30.61 -15.37 58.13
CA ALA A 14 30.43 -15.67 56.71
C ALA A 14 29.31 -14.79 56.14
N THR A 15 29.68 -13.77 55.35
CA THR A 15 28.76 -12.95 54.56
C THR A 15 28.27 -13.74 53.34
N GLY A 16 27.51 -14.81 53.58
CA GLY A 16 26.66 -15.40 52.57
C GLY A 16 25.36 -14.61 52.50
N THR A 17 25.02 -14.04 51.34
CA THR A 17 23.70 -13.44 51.13
C THR A 17 22.63 -14.48 51.47
N PRO A 18 21.67 -14.16 52.36
CA PRO A 18 20.72 -15.15 52.85
C PRO A 18 19.97 -15.73 51.65
N VAL A 19 19.83 -17.05 51.58
CA VAL A 19 19.18 -17.78 50.47
C VAL A 19 17.80 -17.20 50.14
N SER A 20 17.11 -16.69 51.17
CA SER A 20 15.84 -15.95 51.06
C SER A 20 15.91 -14.71 50.15
N MET A 21 17.03 -13.97 50.13
CA MET A 21 17.20 -12.76 49.32
C MET A 21 17.35 -13.07 47.82
N LYS A 22 17.96 -14.22 47.50
CA LYS A 22 18.10 -14.68 46.10
C LYS A 22 16.76 -15.15 45.54
N ILE A 23 15.97 -15.86 46.34
CA ILE A 23 14.63 -16.31 45.95
C ILE A 23 13.70 -15.11 45.71
N PHE A 24 13.74 -14.11 46.60
CA PHE A 24 12.95 -12.89 46.45
C PHE A 24 13.33 -12.11 45.18
N MET A 25 14.64 -11.97 44.89
CA MET A 25 15.10 -11.35 43.65
C MET A 25 14.62 -12.09 42.40
N TYR A 26 14.66 -13.42 42.40
CA TYR A 26 14.20 -14.21 41.26
C TYR A 26 12.68 -14.04 41.03
N LEU A 27 11.88 -14.11 42.10
CA LEU A 27 10.43 -13.89 42.03
C LEU A 27 10.10 -12.48 41.52
N LEU A 28 10.82 -11.47 42.00
CA LEU A 28 10.63 -10.09 41.57
C LEU A 28 10.99 -9.91 40.08
N THR A 29 12.03 -10.60 39.61
CA THR A 29 12.46 -10.53 38.20
C THR A 29 11.42 -11.20 37.28
N VAL A 30 10.90 -12.37 37.66
CA VAL A 30 9.83 -13.05 36.92
C VAL A 30 8.57 -12.19 36.89
N PHE A 31 8.19 -11.60 38.02
CA PHE A 31 7.03 -10.71 38.09
C PHE A 31 7.15 -9.51 37.15
N LEU A 32 8.31 -8.84 37.11
CA LEU A 32 8.55 -7.71 36.20
C LEU A 32 8.51 -8.12 34.72
N ILE A 33 9.06 -9.28 34.37
CA ILE A 33 9.01 -9.81 32.99
C ILE A 33 7.55 -10.11 32.60
N THR A 34 6.80 -10.78 33.48
CA THR A 34 5.38 -11.06 33.23
C THR A 34 4.57 -9.78 33.09
N GLN A 35 4.84 -8.76 33.91
CA GLN A 35 4.17 -7.46 33.84
C GLN A 35 4.50 -6.72 32.54
N MET A 36 5.74 -6.76 32.07
CA MET A 36 6.17 -6.17 30.79
C MET A 36 5.51 -6.85 29.59
N ILE A 37 5.44 -8.18 29.57
CA ILE A 37 4.80 -8.92 28.48
C ILE A 37 3.29 -8.68 28.51
N GLY A 38 2.67 -8.74 29.69
CA GLY A 38 1.25 -8.48 29.88
C GLY A 38 0.85 -7.07 29.45
N SER A 39 1.63 -6.06 29.82
CA SER A 39 1.36 -4.67 29.43
C SER A 39 1.52 -4.43 27.93
N ALA A 40 2.54 -5.02 27.29
CA ALA A 40 2.73 -4.93 25.85
C ALA A 40 1.58 -5.58 25.07
N LEU A 41 1.17 -6.80 25.47
CA LEU A 41 0.03 -7.49 24.85
C LEU A 41 -1.29 -6.73 25.06
N PHE A 42 -1.50 -6.18 26.26
CA PHE A 42 -2.67 -5.38 26.59
C PHE A 42 -2.68 -4.06 25.80
N ALA A 43 -1.54 -3.41 25.62
CA ALA A 43 -1.41 -2.20 24.80
C ALA A 43 -1.71 -2.48 23.32
N VAL A 44 -1.17 -3.56 22.75
CA VAL A 44 -1.47 -3.96 21.36
C VAL A 44 -2.95 -4.33 21.20
N TYR A 45 -3.53 -5.02 22.18
CA TYR A 45 -4.96 -5.34 22.19
C TYR A 45 -5.83 -4.07 22.25
N LEU A 46 -5.50 -3.13 23.14
CA LEU A 46 -6.19 -1.85 23.25
C LEU A 46 -6.04 -1.04 21.97
N HIS A 47 -4.86 -0.99 21.35
CA HIS A 47 -4.66 -0.22 20.12
C HIS A 47 -5.48 -0.80 18.96
N ARG A 48 -5.49 -2.13 18.78
CA ARG A 48 -6.34 -2.78 17.78
C ARG A 48 -7.83 -2.58 18.06
N ARG A 49 -8.24 -2.57 19.33
CA ARG A 49 -9.63 -2.33 19.71
C ARG A 49 -10.02 -0.86 19.52
N LEU A 50 -9.11 0.07 19.79
CA LEU A 50 -9.28 1.50 19.53
C LEU A 50 -9.36 1.79 18.04
N ASP A 51 -8.49 1.21 17.21
CA ASP A 51 -8.55 1.39 15.75
C ASP A 51 -9.88 0.86 15.20
N LYS A 52 -10.33 -0.31 15.67
CA LYS A 52 -11.64 -0.85 15.31
C LYS A 52 -12.80 0.03 15.76
N ILE A 53 -12.72 0.60 16.98
CA ILE A 53 -13.75 1.52 17.49
C ILE A 53 -13.70 2.86 16.76
N GLU A 54 -12.53 3.34 16.36
CA GLU A 54 -12.36 4.59 15.59
C GLU A 54 -12.93 4.43 14.17
N ASP A 55 -12.70 3.28 13.52
CA ASP A 55 -13.31 2.96 12.23
C ASP A 55 -14.84 2.82 12.33
N GLU A 56 -15.35 2.17 13.39
CA GLU A 56 -16.80 2.10 13.66
C GLU A 56 -17.38 3.47 14.06
N ARG A 57 -16.63 4.33 14.77
CA ARG A 57 -17.04 5.68 15.18
C ARG A 57 -17.08 6.65 14.01
N ASN A 58 -16.09 6.63 13.11
CA ASN A 58 -16.07 7.45 11.90
C ASN A 58 -17.27 7.11 10.99
N LEU A 59 -17.60 5.82 10.86
CA LEU A 59 -18.81 5.41 10.13
C LEU A 59 -20.11 5.83 10.85
N HIS A 60 -20.10 5.85 12.19
CA HIS A 60 -21.26 6.22 13.00
C HIS A 60 -21.51 7.73 13.04
N GLU A 61 -20.49 8.57 13.10
CA GLU A 61 -20.64 10.03 13.12
C GLU A 61 -21.25 10.55 11.80
N ASP A 62 -20.79 10.04 10.65
CA ASP A 62 -21.36 10.38 9.34
C ASP A 62 -22.81 9.89 9.19
N PHE A 63 -23.12 8.71 9.73
CA PHE A 63 -24.47 8.14 9.71
C PHE A 63 -25.44 8.90 10.64
N VAL A 64 -24.97 9.32 11.83
CA VAL A 64 -25.76 10.11 12.79
C VAL A 64 -26.04 11.50 12.25
N PHE A 65 -25.05 12.16 11.62
CA PHE A 65 -25.25 13.47 11.00
C PHE A 65 -26.30 13.44 9.89
N MET A 66 -26.19 12.47 8.96
CA MET A 66 -27.17 12.32 7.87
C MET A 66 -28.57 11.96 8.38
N LYS A 67 -28.67 11.08 9.38
CA LYS A 67 -29.94 10.71 10.00
C LYS A 67 -30.56 11.89 10.78
N THR A 68 -29.73 12.76 11.36
CA THR A 68 -30.17 13.96 12.08
C THR A 68 -30.73 15.01 11.12
N ILE A 69 -30.06 15.26 9.98
CA ILE A 69 -30.58 16.14 8.91
C ILE A 69 -31.89 15.59 8.33
N GLN A 70 -31.96 14.27 8.10
CA GLN A 70 -33.17 13.64 7.59
C GLN A 70 -34.35 13.77 8.56
N ARG A 71 -34.10 13.70 9.88
CA ARG A 71 -35.11 13.95 10.92
C ARG A 71 -35.54 15.42 10.96
N CYS A 72 -34.61 16.36 10.88
CA CYS A 72 -34.94 17.79 10.78
C CYS A 72 -35.78 18.12 9.53
N ASN A 73 -35.51 17.46 8.39
CA ASN A 73 -36.26 17.67 7.15
C ASN A 73 -37.66 17.02 7.17
N LYS A 74 -37.83 15.92 7.89
CA LYS A 74 -39.14 15.23 8.03
C LYS A 74 -40.08 15.90 9.04
N GLY A 75 -39.66 16.96 9.73
CA GLY A 75 -40.50 17.70 10.67
C GLY A 75 -40.86 16.93 11.95
N GLU A 76 -40.22 15.79 12.22
CA GLU A 76 -40.37 15.04 13.47
C GLU A 76 -39.50 15.67 14.57
N GLY A 77 -39.84 16.91 14.94
CA GLY A 77 -39.13 17.71 15.92
C GLY A 77 -39.96 17.93 17.17
N SER A 78 -40.02 16.95 18.06
CA SER A 78 -40.22 17.26 19.48
C SER A 78 -39.30 16.38 20.32
N LEU A 79 -38.15 16.95 20.69
CA LEU A 79 -37.39 16.74 21.94
C LEU A 79 -36.10 17.58 21.87
N SER A 80 -36.30 18.88 22.15
CA SER A 80 -35.50 19.75 23.03
C SER A 80 -33.96 19.84 22.98
N LEU A 81 -33.23 19.21 22.06
CA LEU A 81 -31.75 19.36 22.01
C LEU A 81 -31.14 19.61 20.64
N LEU A 82 -31.93 19.55 19.56
CA LEU A 82 -31.45 19.80 18.20
C LEU A 82 -32.07 21.09 17.68
N ASN A 83 -31.26 22.15 17.56
CA ASN A 83 -31.65 23.37 16.88
C ASN A 83 -31.64 23.11 15.37
N CYS A 84 -32.71 22.47 14.87
CA CYS A 84 -32.83 22.12 13.46
C CYS A 84 -32.75 23.35 12.55
N GLU A 85 -33.13 24.54 13.04
CA GLU A 85 -33.01 25.79 12.30
C GLU A 85 -31.53 26.18 12.11
N GLU A 86 -30.73 26.13 13.16
CA GLU A 86 -29.27 26.39 13.09
C GLU A 86 -28.52 25.31 12.29
N ILE A 87 -28.88 24.03 12.47
CA ILE A 87 -28.27 22.93 11.71
C ILE A 87 -28.60 23.09 10.22
N ARG A 88 -29.84 23.45 9.89
CA ARG A 88 -30.25 23.68 8.51
C ARG A 88 -29.55 24.90 7.93
N SER A 89 -29.43 26.00 8.68
CA SER A 89 -28.74 27.20 8.20
C SER A 89 -27.26 26.94 7.96
N ARG A 90 -26.56 26.24 8.87
CA ARG A 90 -25.15 25.87 8.67
C ARG A 90 -24.96 24.91 7.50
N PHE A 91 -25.89 23.98 7.30
CA PHE A 91 -25.86 23.10 6.15
C PHE A 91 -26.15 23.85 4.84
N GLU A 92 -27.11 24.76 4.84
CA GLU A 92 -27.41 25.66 3.70
C GLU A 92 -26.21 26.55 3.38
N ASP A 93 -25.55 27.13 4.39
CA ASP A 93 -24.34 27.94 4.23
C ASP A 93 -23.17 27.10 3.70
N LEU A 94 -22.98 25.88 4.20
CA LEU A 94 -21.97 24.94 3.68
C LEU A 94 -22.28 24.58 2.21
N VAL A 95 -23.54 24.29 1.88
CA VAL A 95 -23.96 24.02 0.51
C VAL A 95 -23.78 25.25 -0.38
N LYS A 96 -24.06 26.45 0.14
CA LYS A 96 -23.88 27.72 -0.56
C LYS A 96 -22.41 28.04 -0.78
N ASP A 97 -21.54 27.76 0.18
CA ASP A 97 -20.08 27.92 0.05
C ASP A 97 -19.51 26.89 -0.94
N ILE A 98 -20.02 25.65 -0.95
CA ILE A 98 -19.73 24.65 -1.98
C ILE A 98 -20.25 25.11 -3.36
N MET A 99 -21.42 25.73 -3.43
CA MET A 99 -22.02 26.24 -4.68
C MET A 99 -21.28 27.48 -5.20
N GLN A 100 -20.82 28.39 -4.33
CA GLN A 100 -20.06 29.60 -4.70
C GLN A 100 -18.61 29.25 -5.09
N ASN A 101 -17.97 28.31 -4.39
CA ASN A 101 -16.72 27.70 -4.85
C ASN A 101 -16.90 26.94 -6.18
N LYS A 102 -18.10 26.40 -6.45
CA LYS A 102 -18.48 25.86 -7.76
C LYS A 102 -18.78 26.93 -8.81
N GLU A 103 -19.09 28.17 -8.47
CA GLU A 103 -19.25 29.24 -9.48
C GLU A 103 -17.90 29.79 -9.95
N VAL A 104 -16.93 29.94 -9.04
CA VAL A 104 -15.53 30.23 -9.42
C VAL A 104 -14.91 29.04 -10.16
N LYS A 105 -15.30 27.81 -9.83
CA LYS A 105 -14.92 26.59 -10.56
C LYS A 105 -15.89 26.20 -11.69
N LYS A 106 -16.94 26.95 -12.02
CA LYS A 106 -17.91 26.56 -13.08
C LYS A 106 -17.39 26.81 -14.49
N LYS A 107 -16.23 27.45 -14.63
CA LYS A 107 -15.40 27.34 -15.85
C LYS A 107 -14.66 26.00 -15.95
N GLU A 108 -14.57 25.23 -14.87
CA GLU A 108 -13.88 23.94 -14.81
C GLU A 108 -14.69 22.87 -14.04
N LYS A 109 -15.48 22.11 -14.81
CA LYS A 109 -16.06 20.78 -14.47
C LYS A 109 -17.43 20.77 -13.76
N ASN A 110 -18.48 20.60 -14.56
CA ASN A 110 -19.76 20.04 -14.14
C ASN A 110 -19.65 18.51 -14.06
N PHE A 111 -19.90 17.93 -12.88
CA PHE A 111 -20.34 16.53 -12.75
C PHE A 111 -21.87 16.55 -12.66
N GLU A 112 -22.52 16.41 -13.81
CA GLU A 112 -23.90 15.96 -13.91
C GLU A 112 -23.89 14.44 -14.13
N MET A 113 -24.83 13.74 -13.50
CA MET A 113 -25.08 12.33 -13.78
C MET A 113 -25.70 12.24 -15.18
N HIS A 114 -24.85 12.17 -16.20
CA HIS A 114 -25.23 12.05 -17.60
C HIS A 114 -24.96 10.62 -18.10
N LYS A 115 -26.04 9.88 -18.39
CA LYS A 115 -26.02 8.95 -19.53
C LYS A 115 -26.06 9.81 -20.79
N GLY A 116 -24.89 10.32 -21.16
CA GLY A 116 -24.69 11.23 -22.29
C GLY A 116 -23.20 11.53 -22.39
N ASP A 117 -22.53 10.84 -23.32
CA ASP A 117 -21.16 11.10 -23.78
C ASP A 117 -20.08 11.34 -22.70
N GLN A 118 -20.06 10.50 -21.64
CA GLN A 118 -18.87 10.41 -20.79
C GLN A 118 -17.70 9.92 -21.64
N GLU A 119 -16.61 10.69 -21.66
CA GLU A 119 -15.38 10.28 -22.30
C GLU A 119 -15.02 8.86 -21.82
N PRO A 120 -14.87 7.87 -22.72
CA PRO A 120 -14.71 6.48 -22.31
C PRO A 120 -13.49 6.34 -21.39
N GLN A 121 -13.68 5.70 -20.24
CA GLN A 121 -12.57 5.38 -19.34
C GLN A 121 -11.52 4.58 -20.11
N ILE A 122 -10.25 5.01 -20.07
CA ILE A 122 -9.14 4.32 -20.74
C ILE A 122 -8.24 3.73 -19.67
N ALA A 123 -8.36 2.42 -19.47
CA ALA A 123 -7.57 1.66 -18.52
C ALA A 123 -7.28 0.26 -19.08
N ALA A 124 -6.08 -0.23 -18.78
CA ALA A 124 -5.65 -1.58 -19.10
C ALA A 124 -4.95 -2.22 -17.91
N HIS A 125 -5.17 -3.51 -17.72
CA HIS A 125 -4.43 -4.39 -16.83
C HIS A 125 -4.30 -5.75 -17.52
N VAL A 126 -3.07 -6.19 -17.77
CA VAL A 126 -2.77 -7.44 -18.47
C VAL A 126 -1.84 -8.31 -17.62
N ILE A 127 -2.01 -9.62 -17.77
CA ILE A 127 -1.30 -10.62 -16.98
C ILE A 127 -0.17 -11.21 -17.81
N SER A 128 0.95 -11.51 -17.16
CA SER A 128 2.11 -12.06 -17.85
C SER A 128 1.82 -13.40 -18.55
N GLU A 129 2.50 -13.60 -19.67
CA GLU A 129 2.46 -14.83 -20.44
C GLU A 129 3.87 -15.35 -20.67
N ALA A 130 4.09 -16.62 -20.34
CA ALA A 130 5.36 -17.28 -20.62
C ALA A 130 5.53 -17.42 -22.14
N SER A 131 6.76 -17.23 -22.61
CA SER A 131 7.09 -17.28 -24.03
C SER A 131 8.38 -18.04 -24.23
N SER A 132 8.42 -18.89 -25.26
CA SER A 132 9.64 -19.58 -25.69
C SER A 132 10.60 -18.65 -26.46
N LYS A 133 10.20 -17.41 -26.74
CA LYS A 133 11.04 -16.42 -27.43
C LYS A 133 12.09 -15.86 -26.48
N THR A 134 13.34 -15.83 -26.92
CA THR A 134 14.50 -15.31 -26.16
C THR A 134 14.59 -13.77 -26.12
N THR A 135 13.46 -13.08 -26.26
CA THR A 135 13.43 -11.62 -26.29
C THR A 135 13.31 -11.04 -24.88
N SER A 136 14.07 -9.99 -24.57
CA SER A 136 14.00 -9.27 -23.28
C SER A 136 12.65 -8.59 -23.00
N VAL A 137 11.80 -8.42 -24.02
CA VAL A 137 10.47 -7.83 -23.90
C VAL A 137 9.47 -8.88 -23.42
N LEU A 138 8.84 -8.60 -22.28
CA LEU A 138 7.85 -9.50 -21.68
C LEU A 138 6.60 -9.66 -22.56
N GLN A 139 5.99 -10.85 -22.49
CA GLN A 139 4.71 -11.11 -23.13
C GLN A 139 3.58 -11.03 -22.12
N TRP A 140 2.41 -10.64 -22.60
CA TRP A 140 1.20 -10.38 -21.84
C TRP A 140 0.00 -10.96 -22.57
N ALA A 141 -1.03 -11.33 -21.81
CA ALA A 141 -2.30 -11.80 -22.35
C ALA A 141 -3.48 -11.22 -21.57
N PRO A 142 -4.62 -10.98 -22.24
CA PRO A 142 -5.88 -10.64 -21.59
C PRO A 142 -6.51 -11.91 -21.00
N LYS A 143 -5.95 -12.40 -19.89
CA LYS A 143 -6.39 -13.61 -19.18
C LYS A 143 -6.53 -13.38 -17.69
N GLY A 144 -7.34 -14.19 -17.02
CA GLY A 144 -7.62 -14.03 -15.59
C GLY A 144 -8.37 -12.73 -15.30
N TYR A 145 -8.01 -12.02 -14.22
CA TYR A 145 -8.60 -10.73 -13.85
C TYR A 145 -7.95 -9.57 -14.62
N TYR A 146 -8.04 -9.60 -15.95
CA TYR A 146 -7.55 -8.53 -16.82
C TYR A 146 -8.59 -7.42 -17.00
N THR A 147 -8.12 -6.23 -17.40
CA THR A 147 -8.98 -5.08 -17.73
C THR A 147 -8.56 -4.50 -19.08
N LEU A 148 -9.51 -4.27 -19.97
CA LEU A 148 -9.35 -3.44 -21.19
C LEU A 148 -10.66 -2.67 -21.35
N SER A 149 -10.72 -1.45 -20.81
CA SER A 149 -12.00 -0.74 -20.62
C SER A 149 -12.58 -0.14 -21.90
N SER A 150 -11.77 0.09 -22.94
CA SER A 150 -12.20 0.61 -24.23
C SER A 150 -11.27 0.19 -25.36
N ASN A 151 -11.71 0.35 -26.60
CA ASN A 151 -10.90 0.14 -27.81
C ASN A 151 -9.84 1.24 -28.05
N LEU A 152 -9.67 2.17 -27.09
CA LEU A 152 -8.70 3.25 -27.11
C LEU A 152 -7.35 2.87 -26.48
N VAL A 153 -7.30 1.70 -25.83
CA VAL A 153 -6.05 1.03 -25.44
C VAL A 153 -6.08 -0.38 -26.00
N THR A 154 -5.00 -0.80 -26.64
CA THR A 154 -4.90 -2.14 -27.25
C THR A 154 -3.60 -2.81 -26.85
N LEU A 155 -3.68 -4.11 -26.57
CA LEU A 155 -2.49 -4.95 -26.41
C LEU A 155 -2.04 -5.42 -27.80
N GLU A 156 -0.93 -4.90 -28.28
CA GLU A 156 -0.38 -5.22 -29.59
C GLU A 156 0.69 -6.31 -29.48
N ASN A 157 0.58 -7.34 -30.34
CA ASN A 157 1.52 -8.46 -30.44
C ASN A 157 1.77 -9.21 -29.12
N GLY A 158 0.90 -9.03 -28.12
CA GLY A 158 1.12 -9.51 -26.76
C GLY A 158 2.28 -8.84 -26.03
N LYS A 159 2.82 -7.71 -26.50
CA LYS A 159 4.06 -7.10 -25.95
C LYS A 159 3.89 -5.72 -25.36
N GLN A 160 3.00 -4.92 -25.95
CA GLN A 160 2.94 -3.48 -25.70
C GLN A 160 1.49 -2.99 -25.61
N LEU A 161 1.25 -2.04 -24.73
CA LEU A 161 -0.04 -1.34 -24.64
C LEU A 161 0.05 -0.05 -25.47
N ALA A 162 -0.72 0.01 -26.55
CA ALA A 162 -0.81 1.16 -27.44
C ALA A 162 -2.02 2.03 -27.09
N VAL A 163 -1.82 3.35 -26.98
CA VAL A 163 -2.89 4.31 -26.68
C VAL A 163 -3.30 5.09 -27.91
N LYS A 164 -4.61 5.30 -28.09
CA LYS A 164 -5.18 6.05 -29.23
C LYS A 164 -5.49 7.50 -28.91
N ARG A 165 -5.42 7.92 -27.65
CA ARG A 165 -5.62 9.31 -27.22
C ARG A 165 -4.37 9.84 -26.56
N GLN A 166 -4.06 11.10 -26.85
CA GLN A 166 -3.02 11.81 -26.11
C GLN A 166 -3.53 12.12 -24.70
N GLY A 167 -2.61 12.17 -23.74
CA GLY A 167 -2.90 12.65 -22.39
C GLY A 167 -1.92 12.14 -21.35
N PHE A 168 -2.22 12.43 -20.10
CA PHE A 168 -1.47 11.88 -18.97
C PHE A 168 -1.99 10.50 -18.60
N TYR A 169 -1.07 9.57 -18.39
CA TYR A 169 -1.36 8.20 -18.01
C TYR A 169 -0.53 7.85 -16.78
N TYR A 170 -1.16 7.27 -15.77
CA TYR A 170 -0.45 6.52 -14.74
C TYR A 170 -0.18 5.12 -15.28
N ILE A 171 1.09 4.78 -15.47
CA ILE A 171 1.55 3.51 -16.02
C ILE A 171 2.28 2.76 -14.93
N TYR A 172 1.97 1.48 -14.77
CA TYR A 172 2.56 0.65 -13.74
C TYR A 172 2.85 -0.76 -14.21
N THR A 173 3.86 -1.38 -13.62
CA THR A 173 4.17 -2.80 -13.83
C THR A 173 4.70 -3.40 -12.53
N GLN A 174 4.37 -4.67 -12.31
CA GLN A 174 4.96 -5.50 -11.28
C GLN A 174 5.61 -6.69 -11.96
N VAL A 175 6.88 -6.94 -11.65
CA VAL A 175 7.64 -8.10 -12.14
C VAL A 175 8.16 -8.87 -10.95
N THR A 176 7.68 -10.09 -10.79
CA THR A 176 8.26 -11.05 -9.84
C THR A 176 9.16 -12.00 -10.60
N PHE A 177 10.35 -12.26 -10.08
CA PHE A 177 11.32 -13.16 -10.68
C PHE A 177 11.94 -14.05 -9.61
N CYS A 178 12.37 -15.24 -10.01
CA CYS A 178 13.07 -16.18 -9.15
C CYS A 178 14.49 -16.33 -9.66
N SER A 179 15.48 -15.98 -8.83
CA SER A 179 16.88 -16.02 -9.25
C SER A 179 17.78 -16.63 -8.18
N ASN A 180 18.91 -17.17 -8.63
CA ASN A 180 19.97 -17.70 -7.78
C ASN A 180 21.31 -17.09 -8.23
N ARG A 181 22.07 -16.60 -7.27
CA ARG A 181 23.43 -16.09 -7.46
C ARG A 181 24.39 -17.26 -7.48
N GLU A 182 24.56 -17.86 -8.66
CA GLU A 182 25.52 -18.94 -8.87
C GLU A 182 26.96 -18.42 -9.06
N ALA A 183 27.10 -17.21 -9.63
CA ALA A 183 28.39 -16.57 -9.90
C ALA A 183 28.64 -15.34 -9.00
N LEU A 184 29.90 -15.15 -8.58
CA LEU A 184 30.28 -14.03 -7.70
C LEU A 184 30.04 -12.63 -8.32
N ASN A 185 30.00 -12.51 -9.65
CA ASN A 185 29.91 -11.23 -10.39
C ASN A 185 28.67 -11.11 -11.29
N GLN A 186 27.55 -11.71 -10.89
CA GLN A 186 26.32 -11.65 -11.69
C GLN A 186 25.71 -10.24 -11.68
N ALA A 187 25.46 -9.67 -12.87
CA ALA A 187 24.76 -8.39 -13.02
C ALA A 187 23.36 -8.45 -12.39
N PRO A 188 22.81 -7.33 -11.89
CA PRO A 188 21.49 -7.35 -11.25
C PRO A 188 20.38 -7.66 -12.25
N PHE A 189 19.26 -8.18 -11.74
CA PHE A 189 18.03 -8.25 -12.49
C PHE A 189 17.45 -6.83 -12.64
N ILE A 190 17.24 -6.37 -13.88
CA ILE A 190 16.71 -5.03 -14.15
C ILE A 190 15.38 -5.17 -14.88
N ALA A 191 14.35 -4.46 -14.42
CA ALA A 191 13.13 -4.23 -15.17
C ALA A 191 13.09 -2.78 -15.65
N SER A 192 12.81 -2.54 -16.93
CA SER A 192 12.62 -1.20 -17.48
C SER A 192 11.23 -1.07 -18.11
N LEU A 193 10.50 -0.03 -17.72
CA LEU A 193 9.31 0.42 -18.42
C LEU A 193 9.76 1.36 -19.54
N CYS A 194 9.44 1.03 -20.78
CA CYS A 194 9.86 1.74 -21.98
C CYS A 194 8.66 2.33 -22.72
N LEU A 195 8.91 3.47 -23.37
CA LEU A 195 8.00 4.14 -24.29
C LEU A 195 8.53 3.99 -25.71
N LYS A 196 7.67 3.61 -26.63
CA LYS A 196 7.85 3.70 -28.08
C LYS A 196 6.97 4.81 -28.63
N SER A 197 7.61 5.83 -29.19
CA SER A 197 6.93 6.95 -29.83
C SER A 197 6.31 6.51 -31.17
N PRO A 198 5.33 7.25 -31.72
CA PRO A 198 4.76 6.96 -33.04
C PRO A 198 5.82 6.97 -34.16
N SER A 199 6.88 7.76 -34.01
CA SER A 199 8.04 7.79 -34.92
C SER A 199 8.94 6.55 -34.84
N GLY A 200 8.66 5.63 -33.91
CA GLY A 200 9.43 4.41 -33.69
C GLY A 200 10.59 4.55 -32.71
N SER A 201 10.92 5.76 -32.24
CA SER A 201 11.97 5.97 -31.24
C SER A 201 11.58 5.40 -29.88
N GLU A 202 12.52 4.71 -29.24
CA GLU A 202 12.32 4.09 -27.93
C GLU A 202 13.09 4.85 -26.85
N ARG A 203 12.48 5.04 -25.67
CA ARG A 203 13.13 5.60 -24.48
C ARG A 203 12.66 4.89 -23.22
N ILE A 204 13.50 4.87 -22.20
CA ILE A 204 13.14 4.34 -20.88
C ILE A 204 12.40 5.41 -20.09
N LEU A 205 11.28 5.03 -19.47
CA LEU A 205 10.50 5.87 -18.56
C LEU A 205 10.89 5.63 -17.11
N LEU A 206 10.93 4.36 -16.70
CA LEU A 206 11.27 3.92 -15.34
C LEU A 206 12.17 2.71 -15.39
N ARG A 207 13.02 2.56 -14.38
CA ARG A 207 13.90 1.40 -14.22
C ARG A 207 14.09 1.09 -12.74
N ALA A 208 14.10 -0.19 -12.40
CA ALA A 208 14.50 -0.67 -11.09
C ALA A 208 15.38 -1.92 -11.25
N ALA A 209 16.25 -2.13 -10.26
CA ALA A 209 17.25 -3.19 -10.27
C ALA A 209 17.28 -3.88 -8.90
N ASN A 210 17.32 -5.20 -8.91
CA ASN A 210 17.48 -6.02 -7.71
C ASN A 210 18.67 -6.97 -7.90
N THR A 211 19.43 -7.20 -6.85
CA THR A 211 20.50 -8.21 -6.83
C THR A 211 19.91 -9.61 -6.73
N HIS A 212 20.57 -10.58 -7.37
CA HIS A 212 20.15 -11.98 -7.32
C HIS A 212 20.22 -12.56 -5.90
N SER A 213 19.25 -13.41 -5.57
CA SER A 213 19.18 -14.10 -4.27
C SER A 213 20.22 -15.21 -4.17
N SER A 214 20.70 -15.52 -2.97
CA SER A 214 21.55 -16.68 -2.69
C SER A 214 20.76 -17.96 -2.32
N SER A 215 19.43 -17.91 -2.39
CA SER A 215 18.55 -19.02 -1.99
C SER A 215 18.50 -20.13 -3.04
N LYS A 216 18.40 -21.39 -2.59
CA LYS A 216 18.24 -22.58 -3.45
C LYS A 216 16.78 -23.10 -3.41
N PRO A 217 16.19 -23.55 -4.53
CA PRO A 217 16.77 -23.55 -5.88
C PRO A 217 16.90 -22.12 -6.46
N CYS A 218 16.01 -21.21 -6.10
CA CYS A 218 16.07 -19.78 -6.39
C CYS A 218 15.31 -18.99 -5.32
N GLY A 219 15.60 -17.70 -5.16
CA GLY A 219 14.84 -16.79 -4.29
C GLY A 219 13.93 -15.86 -5.09
N GLN A 220 12.67 -15.76 -4.68
CA GLN A 220 11.70 -14.86 -5.30
C GLN A 220 11.86 -13.43 -4.80
N GLN A 221 11.81 -12.49 -5.71
CA GLN A 221 11.83 -11.05 -5.46
C GLN A 221 10.87 -10.36 -6.42
N SER A 222 10.33 -9.21 -6.01
CA SER A 222 9.39 -8.43 -6.83
C SER A 222 9.90 -7.01 -7.01
N ILE A 223 9.73 -6.49 -8.22
CA ILE A 223 9.96 -5.10 -8.61
C ILE A 223 8.60 -4.49 -8.96
N HIS A 224 8.31 -3.31 -8.43
CA HIS A 224 7.17 -2.49 -8.83
C HIS A 224 7.66 -1.16 -9.39
N LEU A 225 7.14 -0.78 -10.56
CA LEU A 225 7.39 0.51 -11.19
C LEU A 225 6.04 1.18 -11.44
N GLY A 226 5.91 2.46 -11.11
CA GLY A 226 4.69 3.24 -11.33
C GLY A 226 5.02 4.72 -11.48
N GLY A 227 4.39 5.39 -12.44
CA GLY A 227 4.60 6.82 -12.66
C GLY A 227 3.61 7.43 -13.65
N VAL A 228 3.49 8.76 -13.60
CA VAL A 228 2.63 9.52 -14.52
C VAL A 228 3.45 10.06 -15.68
N PHE A 229 2.99 9.80 -16.90
CA PHE A 229 3.67 10.23 -18.12
C PHE A 229 2.67 10.76 -19.14
N GLU A 230 3.07 11.77 -19.89
CA GLU A 230 2.33 12.19 -21.07
C GLU A 230 2.62 11.24 -22.23
N LEU A 231 1.57 10.64 -22.78
CA LEU A 231 1.64 9.80 -23.97
C LEU A 231 1.01 10.53 -25.15
N GLN A 232 1.69 10.47 -26.29
CA GLN A 232 1.17 10.96 -27.56
C GLN A 232 0.19 9.94 -28.17
N GLN A 233 -0.70 10.39 -29.05
CA GLN A 233 -1.56 9.49 -29.80
C GLN A 233 -0.73 8.48 -30.62
N GLY A 234 -1.06 7.20 -30.52
CA GLY A 234 -0.33 6.11 -31.18
C GLY A 234 0.95 5.68 -30.47
N ALA A 235 1.29 6.28 -29.33
CA ALA A 235 2.43 5.83 -28.53
C ALA A 235 2.12 4.47 -27.88
N SER A 236 3.17 3.66 -27.68
CA SER A 236 3.07 2.35 -27.06
C SER A 236 4.04 2.21 -25.91
N VAL A 237 3.63 1.50 -24.86
CA VAL A 237 4.49 1.23 -23.70
C VAL A 237 4.69 -0.27 -23.51
N PHE A 238 5.89 -0.67 -23.13
CA PHE A 238 6.26 -2.08 -22.95
C PHE A 238 7.28 -2.23 -21.83
N VAL A 239 7.47 -3.47 -21.37
CA VAL A 239 8.38 -3.78 -20.26
C VAL A 239 9.49 -4.67 -20.77
N ASN A 240 10.74 -4.26 -20.54
CA ASN A 240 11.92 -5.10 -20.73
C ASN A 240 12.44 -5.62 -19.40
N VAL A 241 13.10 -6.77 -19.45
CA VAL A 241 13.88 -7.30 -18.33
C VAL A 241 15.23 -7.82 -18.81
N THR A 242 16.18 -7.96 -17.90
CA THR A 242 17.51 -8.54 -18.22
C THR A 242 17.44 -10.01 -18.61
N ASP A 243 16.63 -10.80 -17.90
CA ASP A 243 16.46 -12.23 -18.18
C ASP A 243 14.98 -12.65 -18.02
N PRO A 244 14.23 -12.79 -19.13
CA PRO A 244 12.82 -13.16 -19.08
C PRO A 244 12.58 -14.58 -18.58
N SER A 245 13.58 -15.48 -18.65
CA SER A 245 13.43 -16.87 -18.20
C SER A 245 13.26 -17.00 -16.69
N GLN A 246 13.71 -15.99 -15.94
CA GLN A 246 13.59 -15.94 -14.47
C GLN A 246 12.25 -15.39 -13.99
N VAL A 247 11.41 -14.86 -14.90
CA VAL A 247 10.15 -14.22 -14.53
C VAL A 247 9.12 -15.26 -14.07
N SER A 248 8.50 -14.99 -12.93
CA SER A 248 7.43 -15.81 -12.36
C SER A 248 6.10 -15.42 -13.00
N HIS A 249 5.48 -16.39 -13.67
CA HIS A 249 4.21 -16.22 -14.40
C HIS A 249 2.96 -16.74 -13.65
N GLY A 250 3.11 -17.10 -12.37
CA GLY A 250 1.97 -17.50 -11.56
C GLY A 250 0.96 -16.36 -11.34
N THR A 251 -0.28 -16.70 -11.01
CA THR A 251 -1.37 -15.75 -10.80
C THR A 251 -0.97 -14.64 -9.81
N GLY A 252 -1.09 -13.37 -10.23
CA GLY A 252 -0.86 -12.20 -9.38
C GLY A 252 0.61 -11.78 -9.20
N PHE A 253 1.57 -12.56 -9.69
CA PHE A 253 2.99 -12.25 -9.51
C PHE A 253 3.50 -11.15 -10.45
N THR A 254 3.13 -11.24 -11.73
CA THR A 254 3.64 -10.35 -12.78
C THR A 254 2.50 -9.81 -13.64
N SER A 255 2.36 -8.49 -13.67
CA SER A 255 1.25 -7.77 -14.32
C SER A 255 1.70 -6.41 -14.84
N PHE A 256 1.03 -5.91 -15.88
CA PHE A 256 1.32 -4.62 -16.50
C PHE A 256 0.03 -3.86 -16.78
N GLY A 257 -0.01 -2.56 -16.53
CA GLY A 257 -1.21 -1.78 -16.75
C GLY A 257 -0.99 -0.29 -16.87
N LEU A 258 -2.07 0.40 -17.23
CA LEU A 258 -2.15 1.85 -17.29
C LEU A 258 -3.58 2.32 -17.05
N LEU A 259 -3.72 3.58 -16.65
CA LEU A 259 -4.99 4.30 -16.65
C LEU A 259 -4.76 5.75 -17.09
N LYS A 260 -5.67 6.28 -17.89
CA LYS A 260 -5.67 7.70 -18.28
C LYS A 260 -6.22 8.55 -17.14
N LEU A 261 -5.58 9.70 -16.92
CA LEU A 261 -6.00 10.75 -15.98
C LEU A 261 -6.94 11.78 -16.64
#